data_AF-E6VAP0-F1
#
_entry.id   AF-E6VAP0-F1
#
_cell.length_a   1.000
_cell.length_b   1.000
_cell.length_c   1.000
_cell.angle_alpha   90.00
_cell.angle_beta   90.00
_cell.angle_gamma   90.00
#
_symmetry.space_group_name_H-M   'P 1'
#
loop_
_entity.id
_entity.type
_entity.pdbx_description
1 polymer ?
#
loop_
_entity_poly.entity_id
_entity_poly.type
_entity_poly.pdbx_seq_one_letter_code
_entity_poly.pdbx_strand_id
1 'polypeptide(L)'
;MMADALLAVGRMDASDPAEVGQVCQRISLLMDLCTAHTLRKRRLLHAAIEARAPGTSDLAARGCRHQAREFAGLRAMAQTLRGSPQSLRTAAAARLYRGLALLVAENFQRMHLEESAYNVVLWSNYSDEELAGLHGELMASVALDEAYALHWLLPCMNPAERLFLLSRMEAGARGDAFENTLSVARARLAPGEWRKLACGLGLIDETGGGVPRKGAWDDAGVMPIRDARVLEALRAIHQHPARAWTVASLARLCHLSRTAFTMRFRRQTLLPPMTYLANWRVELAARMLREERLSLDEVAERVGYSSGAILARAYKRILGAAPRIHLIGSGGGQPGGS
;
A
#
# COMPACT_ATOMS: atom_id res chain seq x y z
N MET A 1 8.40 3.99 -2.03
CA MET A 1 9.04 3.98 -3.37
C MET A 1 9.97 5.17 -3.61
N MET A 2 9.47 6.40 -3.81
CA MET A 2 10.34 7.55 -4.15
C MET A 2 11.33 7.90 -3.02
N ALA A 3 10.90 7.85 -1.76
CA ALA A 3 11.79 8.05 -0.61
C ALA A 3 12.91 7.01 -0.52
N ASP A 4 12.62 5.74 -0.84
CA ASP A 4 13.62 4.66 -0.87
C ASP A 4 14.64 4.90 -2.01
N ALA A 5 14.19 5.41 -3.16
CA ALA A 5 15.10 5.83 -4.23
C ALA A 5 15.95 7.05 -3.84
N LEU A 6 15.39 8.01 -3.11
CA LEU A 6 16.12 9.16 -2.57
C LEU A 6 17.22 8.72 -1.59
N LEU A 7 16.88 7.82 -0.67
CA LEU A 7 17.85 7.24 0.27
C LEU A 7 18.93 6.44 -0.45
N ALA A 8 18.59 5.69 -1.50
CA ALA A 8 19.57 4.97 -2.30
C ALA A 8 20.59 5.92 -2.94
N VAL A 9 20.15 7.02 -3.56
CA VAL A 9 21.08 8.03 -4.11
C VAL A 9 21.94 8.67 -3.02
N GLY A 10 21.37 8.93 -1.84
CA GLY A 10 22.08 9.56 -0.73
C GLY A 10 23.11 8.66 -0.02
N ARG A 11 22.95 7.33 -0.09
CA ARG A 11 23.83 6.35 0.58
C ARG A 11 24.88 5.73 -0.34
N MET A 12 24.72 5.89 -1.65
CA MET A 12 25.55 5.28 -2.67
C MET A 12 27.02 5.69 -2.55
N ASP A 13 27.95 4.73 -2.67
CA ASP A 13 29.35 5.04 -2.93
C ASP A 13 29.53 5.48 -4.40
N ALA A 14 29.72 6.78 -4.61
CA ALA A 14 29.92 7.35 -5.93
C ALA A 14 31.24 6.91 -6.60
N SER A 15 32.16 6.31 -5.84
CA SER A 15 33.41 5.77 -6.37
C SER A 15 33.22 4.39 -7.00
N ASP A 16 32.22 3.61 -6.55
CA ASP A 16 31.90 2.28 -7.07
C ASP A 16 31.04 2.38 -8.36
N PRO A 17 31.58 2.00 -9.54
CA PRO A 17 30.82 2.02 -10.79
C PRO A 17 29.60 1.09 -10.80
N ALA A 18 29.66 -0.03 -10.07
CA ALA A 18 28.57 -1.01 -10.02
C ALA A 18 27.39 -0.45 -9.22
N GLU A 19 27.66 0.15 -8.05
CA GLU A 19 26.64 0.77 -7.22
C GLU A 19 25.99 1.97 -7.93
N VAL A 20 26.81 2.81 -8.59
CA VAL A 20 26.32 3.89 -9.46
C VAL A 20 25.42 3.37 -10.57
N GLY A 21 25.80 2.28 -11.23
CA GLY A 21 24.98 1.64 -12.26
C GLY A 21 23.62 1.20 -11.73
N GLN A 22 23.59 0.54 -10.56
CA GLN A 22 22.38 0.03 -9.93
C GLN A 22 21.43 1.16 -9.50
N VAL A 23 21.95 2.20 -8.85
CA VAL A 23 21.17 3.36 -8.42
C VAL A 23 20.61 4.11 -9.63
N CYS A 24 21.41 4.35 -10.67
CA CYS A 24 20.93 5.02 -11.88
C CYS A 24 19.84 4.22 -12.61
N GLN A 25 19.99 2.89 -12.73
CA GLN A 25 18.95 2.04 -13.31
C GLN A 25 17.66 2.11 -12.51
N ARG A 26 17.78 2.05 -11.17
CA ARG A 26 16.67 2.18 -10.24
C ARG A 26 15.93 3.52 -10.41
N ILE A 27 16.64 4.63 -10.60
CA ILE A 27 16.00 5.94 -10.89
C ILE A 27 15.27 5.92 -12.23
N SER A 28 15.88 5.39 -13.29
CA SER A 28 15.23 5.32 -14.61
C SER A 28 13.90 4.55 -14.54
N LEU A 29 13.90 3.38 -13.92
CA LEU A 29 12.70 2.57 -13.71
C LEU A 29 11.63 3.29 -12.89
N LEU A 30 12.04 4.05 -11.87
CA LEU A 30 11.12 4.87 -11.09
C LEU A 30 10.47 5.94 -11.98
N MET A 31 11.25 6.63 -12.81
CA MET A 31 10.72 7.67 -13.69
C MET A 31 9.77 7.09 -14.74
N ASP A 32 10.03 5.90 -15.27
CA ASP A 32 9.14 5.18 -16.19
C ASP A 32 7.79 4.89 -15.53
N LEU A 33 7.81 4.32 -14.33
CA LEU A 33 6.59 4.06 -13.57
C LEU A 33 5.80 5.34 -13.27
N CYS A 34 6.48 6.39 -12.81
CA CYS A 34 5.84 7.66 -12.51
C CYS A 34 5.23 8.30 -13.78
N THR A 35 5.90 8.17 -14.92
CA THR A 35 5.39 8.64 -16.22
C THR A 35 4.11 7.90 -16.60
N ALA A 36 4.13 6.56 -16.56
CA ALA A 36 2.98 5.73 -16.88
C ALA A 36 1.79 6.01 -15.94
N HIS A 37 2.07 6.15 -14.64
CA HIS A 37 1.07 6.48 -13.62
C HIS A 37 0.37 7.82 -13.90
N THR A 38 1.13 8.89 -14.11
CA THR A 38 0.57 10.22 -14.37
C THR A 38 -0.21 10.26 -15.69
N LEU A 39 0.25 9.56 -16.73
CA LEU A 39 -0.48 9.46 -18.00
C LEU A 39 -1.84 8.75 -17.85
N ARG A 40 -1.90 7.65 -17.09
CA ARG A 40 -3.15 6.93 -16.81
C ARG A 40 -4.13 7.79 -16.02
N LYS A 41 -3.67 8.41 -14.93
CA LYS A 41 -4.49 9.34 -14.14
C LYS A 41 -5.05 10.48 -14.99
N ARG A 42 -4.25 11.04 -15.90
CA ARG A 42 -4.74 12.09 -16.80
C ARG A 42 -5.85 11.60 -17.73
N ARG A 43 -5.72 10.39 -18.27
CA ARG A 43 -6.68 9.82 -19.23
C ARG A 43 -8.01 9.44 -18.58
N LEU A 44 -7.98 8.92 -17.35
CA LEU A 44 -9.17 8.39 -16.68
C LEU A 44 -9.71 9.40 -15.66
N LEU A 45 -8.91 9.70 -14.63
CA LEU A 45 -9.35 10.49 -13.49
C LEU A 45 -9.59 11.96 -13.84
N HIS A 46 -8.62 12.62 -14.48
CA HIS A 46 -8.75 14.04 -14.82
C HIS A 46 -9.80 14.27 -15.92
N ALA A 47 -9.92 13.33 -16.86
CA ALA A 47 -10.97 13.38 -17.88
C ALA A 47 -12.37 13.26 -17.26
N ALA A 48 -12.55 12.37 -16.29
CA ALA A 48 -13.80 12.26 -15.54
C ALA A 48 -14.12 13.56 -14.78
N ILE A 49 -13.14 14.10 -14.04
CA ILE A 49 -13.31 15.38 -13.33
C ILE A 49 -13.73 16.50 -14.28
N GLU A 50 -13.04 16.64 -15.41
CA GLU A 50 -13.33 17.70 -16.38
C GLU A 50 -14.69 17.53 -17.05
N ALA A 51 -15.14 16.28 -17.26
CA ALA A 51 -16.43 15.98 -17.88
C ALA A 51 -17.64 16.46 -17.03
N ARG A 52 -17.49 16.52 -15.70
CA ARG A 52 -18.58 16.96 -14.80
C ARG A 52 -18.29 18.26 -14.03
N ALA A 53 -17.04 18.71 -14.00
CA ALA A 53 -16.64 19.97 -13.38
C ALA A 53 -15.55 20.67 -14.22
N PRO A 54 -15.92 21.29 -15.36
CA PRO A 54 -14.97 21.93 -16.27
C PRO A 54 -14.11 23.01 -15.60
N GLY A 55 -12.84 23.12 -16.00
CA GLY A 55 -11.87 24.06 -15.44
C GLY A 55 -11.24 23.62 -14.11
N THR A 56 -11.77 22.57 -13.47
CA THR A 56 -11.24 22.02 -12.22
C THR A 56 -9.92 21.26 -12.45
N SER A 57 -9.75 20.68 -13.65
CA SER A 57 -8.53 19.96 -14.02
C SER A 57 -7.44 20.87 -14.63
N ASP A 58 -7.72 22.16 -14.87
CA ASP A 58 -6.79 23.06 -15.58
C ASP A 58 -5.53 23.42 -14.76
N LEU A 59 -5.65 23.42 -13.43
CA LEU A 59 -4.49 23.45 -12.52
C LEU A 59 -3.67 22.15 -12.62
N ALA A 60 -4.34 21.00 -12.81
CA ALA A 60 -3.70 19.70 -13.01
C ALA A 60 -2.97 19.62 -14.36
N ALA A 61 -3.56 20.18 -15.43
CA ALA A 61 -3.01 20.13 -16.78
C ALA A 61 -1.70 20.94 -16.92
N ARG A 62 -1.59 22.10 -16.25
CA ARG A 62 -0.34 22.86 -16.14
C ARG A 62 0.73 22.12 -15.34
N GLY A 63 0.36 21.50 -14.21
CA GLY A 63 1.25 20.66 -13.41
C GLY A 63 1.77 19.42 -14.15
N CYS A 64 0.94 18.76 -14.98
CA CYS A 64 1.33 17.56 -15.73
C CYS A 64 2.47 17.79 -16.74
N ARG A 65 2.47 18.93 -17.45
CA ARG A 65 3.56 19.27 -18.40
C ARG A 65 4.87 19.56 -17.68
N HIS A 66 4.79 20.18 -16.50
CA HIS A 66 5.94 20.40 -15.64
C HIS A 66 6.52 19.06 -15.18
N GLN A 67 5.67 18.18 -14.66
CA GLN A 67 6.05 16.89 -14.11
C GLN A 67 6.68 15.94 -15.14
N ALA A 68 6.18 15.92 -16.38
CA ALA A 68 6.80 15.14 -17.45
C ALA A 68 8.24 15.61 -17.75
N ARG A 69 8.49 16.93 -17.69
CA ARG A 69 9.84 17.50 -17.87
C ARG A 69 10.74 17.17 -16.68
N GLU A 70 10.23 17.20 -15.46
CA GLU A 70 10.99 16.80 -14.28
C GLU A 70 11.42 15.32 -14.34
N PHE A 71 10.50 14.43 -14.72
CA PHE A 71 10.82 13.01 -14.90
C PHE A 71 11.89 12.79 -15.96
N ALA A 72 11.77 13.50 -17.10
CA ALA A 72 12.80 13.46 -18.14
C ALA A 72 14.14 14.02 -17.65
N GLY A 73 14.12 15.13 -16.91
CA GLY A 73 15.30 15.75 -16.32
C GLY A 73 16.03 14.83 -15.33
N LEU A 74 15.29 14.13 -14.47
CA LEU A 74 15.87 13.17 -13.53
C LEU A 74 16.46 11.94 -14.23
N ARG A 75 15.81 11.44 -15.30
CA ARG A 75 16.43 10.39 -16.15
C ARG A 75 17.74 10.88 -16.76
N ALA A 76 17.75 12.10 -17.31
CA ALA A 76 18.95 12.68 -17.89
C ALA A 76 20.06 12.83 -16.84
N MET A 77 19.74 13.30 -15.63
CA MET A 77 20.71 13.39 -14.53
C MET A 77 21.29 12.02 -14.14
N ALA A 78 20.45 10.97 -14.09
CA ALA A 78 20.91 9.61 -13.81
C ALA A 78 21.83 9.07 -14.93
N GLN A 79 21.51 9.35 -16.20
CA GLN A 79 22.37 9.00 -17.34
C GLN A 79 23.70 9.75 -17.30
N THR A 80 23.68 11.06 -17.00
CA THR A 80 24.89 11.88 -16.82
C THR A 80 25.76 11.32 -15.69
N LEU A 81 25.18 11.01 -14.54
CA LEU A 81 25.90 10.41 -13.42
C LEU A 81 26.57 9.09 -13.83
N ARG A 82 25.85 8.21 -14.51
CA ARG A 82 26.36 6.91 -14.97
C ARG A 82 27.54 7.05 -15.95
N GLY A 83 27.48 8.06 -16.83
CA GLY A 83 28.54 8.35 -17.80
C GLY A 83 29.67 9.24 -17.28
N SER A 84 29.58 9.75 -16.04
CA SER A 84 30.55 10.70 -15.51
C SER A 84 31.88 10.02 -15.12
N PRO A 85 33.03 10.68 -15.38
CA PRO A 85 34.31 10.32 -14.79
C PRO A 85 34.21 10.26 -13.27
N GLN A 86 34.99 9.38 -12.62
CA GLN A 86 34.94 9.17 -11.17
C GLN A 86 35.07 10.48 -10.37
N SER A 87 35.92 11.41 -10.81
CA SER A 87 36.13 12.73 -10.19
C SER A 87 34.87 13.62 -10.16
N LEU A 88 33.90 13.40 -11.05
CA LEU A 88 32.68 14.19 -11.18
C LEU A 88 31.44 13.50 -10.60
N ARG A 89 31.52 12.20 -10.28
CA ARG A 89 30.35 11.40 -9.85
C ARG A 89 29.72 11.92 -8.57
N THR A 90 30.52 12.32 -7.57
CA THR A 90 29.98 12.87 -6.31
C THR A 90 29.13 14.12 -6.54
N ALA A 91 29.60 15.04 -7.40
CA ALA A 91 28.86 16.25 -7.74
C ALA A 91 27.58 15.94 -8.55
N ALA A 92 27.66 15.00 -9.50
CA ALA A 92 26.52 14.54 -10.27
C ALA A 92 25.47 13.83 -9.39
N ALA A 93 25.89 12.98 -8.45
CA ALA A 93 25.03 12.31 -7.49
C ALA A 93 24.32 13.31 -6.57
N ALA A 94 25.03 14.32 -6.07
CA ALA A 94 24.43 15.39 -5.26
C ALA A 94 23.38 16.20 -6.04
N ARG A 95 23.60 16.43 -7.34
CA ARG A 95 22.61 17.10 -8.21
C ARG A 95 21.37 16.23 -8.41
N LEU A 96 21.55 14.94 -8.69
CA LEU A 96 20.47 13.98 -8.82
C LEU A 96 19.66 13.86 -7.51
N TYR A 97 20.33 13.79 -6.37
CA TYR A 97 19.70 13.74 -5.04
C TYR A 97 18.79 14.94 -4.80
N ARG A 98 19.29 16.16 -5.04
CA ARG A 98 18.49 17.38 -4.86
C ARG A 98 17.28 17.44 -5.80
N GLY A 99 17.47 17.07 -7.06
CA GLY A 99 16.35 17.01 -8.02
C GLY A 99 15.29 16.01 -7.57
N LEU A 100 15.71 14.81 -7.12
CA LEU A 100 14.80 13.79 -6.64
C LEU A 100 14.09 14.20 -5.35
N ALA A 101 14.77 14.93 -4.45
CA ALA A 101 14.16 15.46 -3.23
C ALA A 101 13.04 16.46 -3.52
N LEU A 102 13.24 17.35 -4.51
CA LEU A 102 12.20 18.28 -4.96
C LEU A 102 10.99 17.51 -5.53
N LEU A 103 11.24 16.51 -6.39
CA LEU A 103 10.16 15.69 -6.92
C LEU A 103 9.36 14.98 -5.82
N VAL A 104 10.04 14.44 -4.79
CA VAL A 104 9.37 13.80 -3.65
C VAL A 104 8.47 14.79 -2.91
N ALA A 105 8.96 16.00 -2.66
CA ALA A 105 8.19 17.05 -1.99
C ALA A 105 6.95 17.44 -2.81
N GLU A 106 7.12 17.68 -4.11
CA GLU A 106 6.01 18.00 -5.02
C GLU A 106 5.01 16.85 -5.15
N ASN A 107 5.48 15.61 -5.13
CA ASN A 107 4.60 14.45 -5.14
C ASN A 107 3.71 14.41 -3.90
N PHE A 108 4.23 14.73 -2.70
CA PHE A 108 3.39 14.80 -1.50
C PHE A 108 2.35 15.92 -1.55
N GLN A 109 2.74 17.12 -2.02
CA GLN A 109 1.80 18.21 -2.21
C GLN A 109 0.70 17.83 -3.21
N ARG A 110 1.06 17.13 -4.28
CA ARG A 110 0.09 16.67 -5.28
C ARG A 110 -0.85 15.61 -4.73
N MET A 111 -0.33 14.62 -4.00
CA MET A 111 -1.17 13.60 -3.35
C MET A 111 -2.17 14.25 -2.40
N HIS A 112 -1.76 15.28 -1.65
CA HIS A 112 -2.66 16.05 -0.80
C HIS A 112 -3.76 16.73 -1.62
N LEU A 113 -3.42 17.41 -2.72
CA LEU A 113 -4.42 18.06 -3.59
C LEU A 113 -5.38 17.07 -4.24
N GLU A 114 -4.89 15.92 -4.69
CA GLU A 114 -5.74 14.85 -5.24
C GLU A 114 -6.76 14.40 -4.20
N GLU A 115 -6.34 14.20 -2.95
CA GLU A 115 -7.21 13.77 -1.87
C GLU A 115 -8.16 14.87 -1.37
N SER A 116 -7.68 16.11 -1.25
CA SER A 116 -8.44 17.22 -0.64
C SER A 116 -9.33 17.98 -1.61
N ALA A 117 -9.03 17.93 -2.92
CA ALA A 117 -9.77 18.69 -3.94
C ALA A 117 -10.38 17.79 -5.01
N TYR A 118 -9.60 16.89 -5.61
CA TYR A 118 -10.10 16.09 -6.74
C TYR A 118 -11.09 15.01 -6.29
N ASN A 119 -10.83 14.33 -5.18
CA ASN A 119 -11.78 13.36 -4.63
C ASN A 119 -13.09 14.02 -4.21
N VAL A 120 -13.04 15.24 -3.66
CA VAL A 120 -14.26 16.00 -3.31
C VAL A 120 -15.12 16.24 -4.54
N VAL A 121 -14.51 16.61 -5.65
CA VAL A 121 -15.22 16.85 -6.92
C VAL A 121 -15.81 15.56 -7.47
N LEU A 122 -15.05 14.46 -7.44
CA LEU A 122 -15.54 13.15 -7.85
C LEU A 122 -16.75 12.71 -7.02
N TRP A 123 -16.63 12.74 -5.68
CA TRP A 123 -17.73 12.34 -4.78
C TRP A 123 -18.94 13.27 -4.86
N SER A 124 -18.75 14.54 -5.18
CA SER A 124 -19.86 15.50 -5.33
C SER A 124 -20.61 15.37 -6.66
N ASN A 125 -19.98 14.75 -7.69
CA ASN A 125 -20.51 14.75 -9.05
C ASN A 125 -20.75 13.35 -9.64
N TYR A 126 -20.37 12.28 -8.96
CA TYR A 126 -20.53 10.90 -9.41
C TYR A 126 -21.22 10.05 -8.35
N SER A 127 -22.03 9.08 -8.80
CA SER A 127 -22.62 8.08 -7.91
C SER A 127 -21.58 7.02 -7.50
N ASP A 128 -21.86 6.29 -6.42
CA ASP A 128 -21.00 5.20 -5.95
C ASP A 128 -20.77 4.12 -7.03
N GLU A 129 -21.79 3.83 -7.85
CA GLU A 129 -21.70 2.85 -8.93
C GLU A 129 -20.78 3.34 -10.06
N GLU A 130 -20.89 4.62 -10.44
CA GLU A 130 -20.02 5.22 -11.44
C GLU A 130 -18.57 5.32 -10.95
N LEU A 131 -18.37 5.66 -9.68
CA LEU A 131 -17.05 5.69 -9.04
C LEU A 131 -16.43 4.29 -8.96
N ALA A 132 -17.23 3.26 -8.66
CA ALA A 132 -16.77 1.87 -8.69
C ALA A 132 -16.37 1.45 -10.11
N GLY A 133 -17.11 1.88 -11.14
CA GLY A 133 -16.76 1.68 -12.55
C GLY A 133 -15.42 2.33 -12.91
N LEU A 134 -15.26 3.62 -12.61
CA LEU A 134 -14.01 4.36 -12.83
C LEU A 134 -12.82 3.72 -12.10
N HIS A 135 -13.03 3.26 -10.86
CA HIS A 135 -12.02 2.53 -10.10
C HIS A 135 -11.65 1.20 -10.78
N GLY A 136 -12.63 0.45 -11.26
CA GLY A 136 -12.42 -0.79 -12.00
C GLY A 136 -11.59 -0.59 -13.27
N GLU A 137 -11.90 0.43 -14.07
CA GLU A 137 -11.12 0.82 -15.26
C GLU A 137 -9.69 1.23 -14.90
N LEU A 138 -9.52 2.01 -13.82
CA LEU A 138 -8.20 2.39 -13.33
C LEU A 138 -7.38 1.14 -12.95
N MET A 139 -7.95 0.20 -12.20
CA MET A 139 -7.28 -1.04 -11.81
C MET A 139 -6.95 -1.93 -13.02
N ALA A 140 -7.86 -2.06 -13.98
CA ALA A 140 -7.61 -2.78 -15.22
C ALA A 140 -6.45 -2.18 -16.03
N SER A 141 -6.33 -0.84 -16.04
CA SER A 141 -5.20 -0.14 -16.68
C SER A 141 -3.85 -0.30 -15.95
N VAL A 142 -3.88 -0.71 -14.68
CA VAL A 142 -2.70 -1.07 -13.89
C VAL A 142 -2.25 -2.51 -14.17
N ALA A 143 -3.21 -3.40 -14.46
CA ALA A 143 -2.97 -4.82 -14.73
C ALA A 143 -2.05 -5.10 -15.95
N LEU A 144 -1.96 -4.16 -16.90
CA LEU A 144 -1.14 -4.28 -18.11
C LEU A 144 0.39 -4.18 -17.86
N ASP A 145 0.82 -3.83 -16.65
CA ASP A 145 2.25 -3.62 -16.29
C ASP A 145 2.60 -4.19 -14.89
N GLU A 146 1.89 -5.25 -14.47
CA GLU A 146 1.91 -5.80 -13.11
C GLU A 146 3.31 -6.18 -12.61
N ALA A 147 4.15 -6.78 -13.46
CA ALA A 147 5.49 -7.22 -13.06
C ALA A 147 6.39 -6.05 -12.63
N TYR A 148 6.28 -4.89 -13.30
CA TYR A 148 7.06 -3.69 -12.96
C TYR A 148 6.53 -2.96 -11.72
N ALA A 149 5.20 -2.90 -11.54
CA ALA A 149 4.61 -2.30 -10.34
C ALA A 149 4.98 -3.09 -9.07
N LEU A 150 4.98 -4.43 -9.16
CA LEU A 150 5.36 -5.31 -8.06
C LEU A 150 6.80 -5.09 -7.61
N HIS A 151 7.72 -4.77 -8.53
CA HIS A 151 9.11 -4.47 -8.22
C HIS A 151 9.28 -3.33 -7.19
N TRP A 152 8.30 -2.43 -7.12
CA TRP A 152 8.31 -1.28 -6.25
C TRP A 152 7.37 -1.40 -5.06
N LEU A 153 6.24 -2.08 -5.23
CA LEU A 153 5.28 -2.37 -4.16
C LEU A 153 5.87 -3.33 -3.14
N LEU A 154 6.53 -4.41 -3.58
CA LEU A 154 6.93 -5.50 -2.71
C LEU A 154 7.75 -5.08 -1.48
N PRO A 155 8.79 -4.24 -1.63
CA PRO A 155 9.60 -3.81 -0.49
C PRO A 155 8.85 -2.85 0.43
N CYS A 156 7.83 -2.14 -0.09
CA CYS A 156 7.02 -1.20 0.69
C CYS A 156 5.84 -1.88 1.41
N MET A 157 5.41 -3.06 0.96
CA MET A 157 4.35 -3.85 1.59
C MET A 157 4.82 -4.39 2.94
N ASN A 158 3.88 -4.51 3.88
CA ASN A 158 4.19 -5.17 5.13
C ASN A 158 4.39 -6.69 4.92
N PRO A 159 5.01 -7.41 5.87
CA PRO A 159 5.31 -8.83 5.68
C PRO A 159 4.11 -9.73 5.38
N ALA A 160 2.93 -9.44 5.94
CA ALA A 160 1.73 -10.25 5.76
C ALA A 160 1.11 -10.06 4.37
N GLU A 161 1.01 -8.80 3.91
CA GLU A 161 0.54 -8.46 2.56
C GLU A 161 1.45 -9.05 1.49
N ARG A 162 2.76 -8.99 1.72
CA ARG A 162 3.76 -9.54 0.81
C ARG A 162 3.60 -11.04 0.65
N LEU A 163 3.47 -11.76 1.76
CA LEU A 163 3.24 -13.20 1.75
C LEU A 163 1.91 -13.55 1.06
N PHE A 164 0.84 -12.79 1.33
CA PHE A 164 -0.46 -12.97 0.70
C PHE A 164 -0.37 -12.91 -0.83
N LEU A 165 0.26 -11.85 -1.33
CA LEU A 165 0.40 -11.61 -2.76
C LEU A 165 1.18 -12.74 -3.45
N LEU A 166 2.38 -13.09 -2.95
CA LEU A 166 3.20 -14.12 -3.58
C LEU A 166 2.56 -15.51 -3.50
N SER A 167 1.94 -15.87 -2.37
CA SER A 167 1.24 -17.17 -2.23
C SER A 167 0.10 -17.31 -3.25
N ARG A 168 -0.58 -16.19 -3.55
CA ARG A 168 -1.65 -16.16 -4.56
C ARG A 168 -1.12 -16.24 -5.99
N MET A 169 0.00 -15.59 -6.28
CA MET A 169 0.65 -15.68 -7.59
C MET A 169 1.15 -17.10 -7.87
N GLU A 170 1.65 -17.79 -6.83
CA GLU A 170 2.07 -19.19 -6.90
C GLU A 170 0.88 -20.11 -7.20
N ALA A 171 -0.22 -19.99 -6.43
CA ALA A 171 -1.41 -20.82 -6.59
C ALA A 171 -2.19 -20.56 -7.90
N GLY A 172 -2.03 -19.38 -8.51
CA GLY A 172 -2.71 -18.98 -9.74
C GLY A 172 -2.05 -19.45 -11.04
N ALA A 173 -0.96 -20.23 -10.96
CA ALA A 173 -0.25 -20.83 -12.11
C ALA A 173 0.16 -19.86 -13.23
N ARG A 174 0.67 -18.68 -12.88
CA ARG A 174 1.44 -17.82 -13.81
C ARG A 174 2.92 -18.01 -13.53
N GLY A 175 3.45 -19.18 -13.89
CA GLY A 175 4.76 -19.69 -13.46
C GLY A 175 5.89 -18.65 -13.52
N ASP A 176 6.11 -18.05 -14.69
CA ASP A 176 7.18 -17.07 -14.89
C ASP A 176 6.96 -15.79 -14.05
N ALA A 177 5.72 -15.39 -13.82
CA ALA A 177 5.41 -14.17 -13.05
C ALA A 177 5.73 -14.32 -11.57
N PHE A 178 5.46 -15.50 -10.99
CA PHE A 178 5.80 -15.80 -9.60
C PHE A 178 7.32 -15.84 -9.40
N GLU A 179 8.03 -16.60 -10.23
CA GLU A 179 9.49 -16.72 -10.14
C GLU A 179 10.21 -15.38 -10.37
N ASN A 180 9.75 -14.59 -11.36
CA ASN A 180 10.28 -13.25 -11.59
C ASN A 180 10.04 -12.33 -10.39
N THR A 181 8.87 -12.40 -9.76
CA THR A 181 8.54 -11.59 -8.58
C THR A 181 9.34 -12.04 -7.35
N LEU A 182 9.54 -13.34 -7.19
CA LEU A 182 10.34 -13.93 -6.11
C LEU A 182 11.82 -13.55 -6.23
N SER A 183 12.37 -13.58 -7.45
CA SER A 183 13.72 -13.10 -7.76
C SER A 183 13.90 -11.63 -7.35
N VAL A 184 12.92 -10.79 -7.70
CA VAL A 184 12.89 -9.39 -7.30
C VAL A 184 12.79 -9.22 -5.77
N ALA A 185 11.96 -10.02 -5.10
CA ALA A 185 11.85 -10.02 -3.64
C ALA A 185 13.21 -10.34 -2.99
N ARG A 186 13.89 -11.37 -3.48
CA ARG A 186 15.19 -11.80 -2.97
C ARG A 186 16.26 -10.73 -3.11
N ALA A 187 16.25 -10.02 -4.24
CA ALA A 187 17.24 -8.98 -4.53
C ALA A 187 17.01 -7.68 -3.73
N ARG A 188 15.77 -7.41 -3.28
CA ARG A 188 15.40 -6.09 -2.74
C ARG A 188 15.07 -6.07 -1.25
N LEU A 189 14.69 -7.20 -0.67
CA LEU A 189 14.36 -7.26 0.74
C LEU A 189 15.60 -7.35 1.60
N ALA A 190 15.56 -6.75 2.79
CA ALA A 190 16.62 -6.95 3.76
C ALA A 190 16.69 -8.45 4.13
N PRO A 191 17.87 -8.99 4.52
CA PRO A 191 18.04 -10.42 4.78
C PRO A 191 17.01 -11.02 5.76
N GLY A 192 16.62 -10.27 6.80
CA GLY A 192 15.60 -10.68 7.74
C GLY A 192 14.17 -10.67 7.18
N GLU A 193 13.87 -9.78 6.24
CA GLU A 193 12.57 -9.71 5.57
C GLU A 193 12.42 -10.81 4.51
N TRP A 194 13.49 -11.06 3.75
CA TRP A 194 13.57 -12.20 2.83
C TRP A 194 13.39 -13.51 3.60
N ARG A 195 14.08 -13.70 4.72
CA ARG A 195 13.94 -14.92 5.53
C ARG A 195 12.50 -15.17 5.97
N LYS A 196 11.80 -14.14 6.44
CA LYS A 196 10.38 -14.22 6.82
C LYS A 196 9.49 -14.60 5.64
N LEU A 197 9.71 -13.99 4.47
CA LEU A 197 8.96 -14.31 3.26
C LEU A 197 9.23 -15.73 2.77
N ALA A 198 10.50 -16.11 2.65
CA ALA A 198 10.93 -17.42 2.17
C ALA A 198 10.46 -18.55 3.10
N CYS A 199 10.51 -18.36 4.42
CA CYS A 199 9.93 -19.30 5.38
C CYS A 199 8.39 -19.38 5.23
N GLY A 200 7.71 -18.23 5.09
CA GLY A 200 6.26 -18.19 4.87
C GLY A 200 5.80 -18.88 3.57
N LEU A 201 6.64 -18.87 2.53
CA LEU A 201 6.42 -19.58 1.26
C LEU A 201 6.92 -21.04 1.29
N GLY A 202 7.49 -21.51 2.41
CA GLY A 202 8.03 -22.86 2.53
C GLY A 202 9.28 -23.13 1.70
N LEU A 203 10.03 -22.09 1.31
CA LEU A 203 11.25 -22.17 0.50
C LEU A 203 12.53 -22.44 1.33
N ILE A 204 12.49 -22.13 2.63
CA ILE A 204 13.54 -22.41 3.62
C ILE A 204 12.90 -22.78 4.96
N ASP A 205 13.65 -23.49 5.81
CA ASP A 205 13.23 -23.76 7.19
C ASP A 205 13.46 -22.55 8.13
N GLU A 206 12.98 -22.65 9.38
CA GLU A 206 13.14 -21.58 10.39
C GLU A 206 14.61 -21.31 10.75
N THR A 207 15.51 -22.26 10.47
CA THR A 207 16.95 -22.18 10.75
C THR A 207 17.79 -21.64 9.59
N GLY A 208 17.21 -21.47 8.40
CA GLY A 208 17.87 -20.90 7.22
C GLY A 208 18.72 -21.87 6.39
N GLY A 209 18.60 -23.18 6.60
CA GLY A 209 19.20 -24.22 5.76
C GLY A 209 18.30 -24.57 4.56
N GLY A 210 18.88 -24.85 3.38
CA GLY A 210 18.16 -25.50 2.27
C GLY A 210 18.29 -27.02 2.40
N VAL A 211 17.25 -27.84 2.24
CA VAL A 211 16.32 -27.95 1.10
C VAL A 211 14.89 -28.24 1.57
N PRO A 212 13.87 -27.47 1.11
CA PRO A 212 12.48 -27.92 1.16
C PRO A 212 11.88 -28.07 -0.25
N ARG A 213 11.46 -29.30 -0.57
CA ARG A 213 10.16 -29.67 -1.17
C ARG A 213 10.08 -31.17 -1.45
N LYS A 214 9.40 -31.91 -0.57
CA LYS A 214 8.52 -33.05 -0.92
C LYS A 214 7.43 -33.14 0.14
N GLY A 215 6.18 -32.86 -0.24
CA GLY A 215 5.00 -32.79 0.65
C GLY A 215 4.41 -31.39 0.92
N ALA A 216 4.90 -30.32 0.29
CA ALA A 216 4.53 -28.95 0.66
C ALA A 216 3.12 -28.47 0.21
N TRP A 217 2.32 -29.37 -0.36
CA TRP A 217 0.93 -29.10 -0.77
C TRP A 217 -0.04 -30.22 -0.39
N ASP A 218 0.17 -30.90 0.73
CA ASP A 218 -0.97 -31.57 1.37
C ASP A 218 -1.78 -30.49 2.12
N ASP A 219 -2.62 -29.80 1.33
CA ASP A 219 -3.76 -28.96 1.69
C ASP A 219 -3.53 -27.62 2.44
N ALA A 220 -2.87 -26.61 1.84
CA ALA A 220 -3.07 -25.21 2.28
C ALA A 220 -2.55 -24.08 1.38
N GLY A 221 -2.94 -24.00 0.10
CA GLY A 221 -2.84 -22.73 -0.64
C GLY A 221 -3.85 -21.70 -0.14
N VAL A 222 -3.47 -20.42 -0.07
CA VAL A 222 -4.44 -19.30 0.07
C VAL A 222 -5.27 -19.26 -1.21
N MET A 223 -6.36 -20.02 -1.17
CA MET A 223 -7.47 -19.99 -2.09
C MET A 223 -8.15 -18.60 -2.04
N PRO A 224 -9.02 -18.23 -3.02
CA PRO A 224 -10.13 -17.33 -2.69
C PRO A 224 -10.82 -17.83 -1.41
N ILE A 225 -11.53 -17.00 -0.63
CA ILE A 225 -12.19 -17.49 0.59
C ILE A 225 -13.23 -18.55 0.17
N ARG A 226 -12.81 -19.81 0.14
CA ARG A 226 -13.58 -20.99 -0.27
C ARG A 226 -14.10 -21.74 0.95
N ASP A 227 -13.53 -21.45 2.12
CA ASP A 227 -14.00 -22.01 3.37
C ASP A 227 -15.25 -21.24 3.82
N ALA A 228 -16.41 -21.75 3.41
CA ALA A 228 -17.72 -21.16 3.71
C ALA A 228 -17.90 -20.90 5.22
N ARG A 229 -17.29 -21.73 6.07
CA ARG A 229 -17.33 -21.58 7.53
C ARG A 229 -16.49 -20.39 8.00
N VAL A 230 -15.31 -20.16 7.41
CA VAL A 230 -14.51 -18.96 7.71
C VAL A 230 -15.17 -17.69 7.16
N LEU A 231 -15.82 -17.79 5.98
CA LEU A 231 -16.57 -16.67 5.40
C LEU A 231 -17.71 -16.22 6.32
N GLU A 232 -18.36 -17.16 7.02
CA GLU A 232 -19.39 -16.87 8.02
C GLU A 232 -18.84 -16.06 9.20
N ALA A 233 -17.68 -16.42 9.75
CA ALA A 233 -17.02 -15.61 10.78
C ALA A 233 -16.65 -14.22 10.29
N LEU A 234 -16.12 -14.10 9.06
CA LEU A 234 -15.74 -12.82 8.47
C LEU A 234 -16.96 -11.90 8.27
N ARG A 235 -18.07 -12.44 7.75
CA ARG A 235 -19.34 -11.71 7.64
C ARG A 235 -19.82 -11.23 9.01
N ALA A 236 -19.81 -12.10 10.02
CA ALA A 236 -20.25 -11.73 11.36
C ALA A 236 -19.35 -10.67 12.03
N ILE A 237 -18.03 -10.73 11.81
CA ILE A 237 -17.08 -9.72 12.26
C ILE A 237 -17.36 -8.36 11.59
N HIS A 238 -17.60 -8.35 10.28
CA HIS A 238 -17.86 -7.12 9.53
C HIS A 238 -19.23 -6.50 9.84
N GLN A 239 -20.26 -7.33 10.04
CA GLN A 239 -21.62 -6.86 10.37
C GLN A 239 -21.74 -6.41 11.82
N HIS A 240 -21.02 -7.06 12.74
CA HIS A 240 -21.11 -6.78 14.18
C HIS A 240 -19.73 -6.56 14.80
N PRO A 241 -19.00 -5.51 14.39
CA PRO A 241 -17.65 -5.23 14.87
C PRO A 241 -17.63 -4.93 16.36
N ALA A 242 -18.70 -4.33 16.92
CA ALA A 242 -18.80 -3.97 18.33
C ALA A 242 -18.93 -5.17 19.29
N ARG A 243 -19.44 -6.31 18.81
CA ARG A 243 -19.72 -7.47 19.65
C ARG A 243 -18.43 -8.00 20.30
N ALA A 244 -18.51 -8.47 21.55
CA ALA A 244 -17.41 -9.09 22.27
C ALA A 244 -17.06 -10.49 21.71
N TRP A 245 -16.51 -10.52 20.49
CA TRP A 245 -16.05 -11.73 19.84
C TRP A 245 -14.87 -12.33 20.61
N THR A 246 -14.87 -13.65 20.71
CA THR A 246 -13.76 -14.45 21.22
C THR A 246 -13.48 -15.53 20.19
N VAL A 247 -12.29 -16.12 20.23
CA VAL A 247 -11.98 -17.30 19.41
C VAL A 247 -13.03 -18.41 19.64
N ALA A 248 -13.51 -18.58 20.87
CA ALA A 248 -14.52 -19.58 21.21
C ALA A 248 -15.93 -19.25 20.67
N SER A 249 -16.33 -17.98 20.61
CA SER A 249 -17.64 -17.61 20.03
C SER A 249 -17.63 -17.66 18.51
N LEU A 250 -16.53 -17.26 17.87
CA LEU A 250 -16.37 -17.38 16.42
C LEU A 250 -16.24 -18.84 15.97
N ALA A 251 -15.49 -19.66 16.70
CA ALA A 251 -15.39 -21.09 16.40
C ALA A 251 -16.76 -21.79 16.50
N ARG A 252 -17.55 -21.45 17.52
CA ARG A 252 -18.93 -21.95 17.66
C ARG A 252 -19.82 -21.52 16.51
N LEU A 253 -19.74 -20.26 16.08
CA LEU A 253 -20.49 -19.75 14.93
C LEU A 253 -20.20 -20.58 13.67
N CYS A 254 -18.93 -20.92 13.44
CA CYS A 254 -18.50 -21.72 12.30
C CYS A 254 -18.72 -23.24 12.45
N HIS A 255 -19.28 -23.68 13.58
CA HIS A 255 -19.37 -25.09 13.98
C HIS A 255 -18.02 -25.83 13.94
N LEU A 256 -16.98 -25.22 14.51
CA LEU A 256 -15.61 -25.74 14.58
C LEU A 256 -15.09 -25.73 16.02
N SER A 257 -14.09 -26.58 16.31
CA SER A 257 -13.29 -26.45 17.54
C SER A 257 -12.44 -25.19 17.50
N ARG A 258 -11.99 -24.67 18.66
CA ARG A 258 -11.15 -23.45 18.73
C ARG A 258 -9.89 -23.59 17.87
N THR A 259 -9.19 -24.72 18.00
CA THR A 259 -7.95 -25.01 17.26
C THR A 259 -8.19 -25.10 15.75
N ALA A 260 -9.23 -25.83 15.33
CA ALA A 260 -9.57 -25.97 13.92
C ALA A 260 -9.99 -24.63 13.30
N PHE A 261 -10.77 -23.83 14.02
CA PHE A 261 -11.15 -22.48 13.60
C PHE A 261 -9.94 -21.57 13.45
N THR A 262 -9.07 -21.47 14.47
CA THR A 262 -7.88 -20.60 14.41
C THR A 262 -6.95 -20.99 13.27
N MET A 263 -6.72 -22.29 13.05
CA MET A 263 -5.91 -22.76 11.92
C MET A 263 -6.54 -22.38 10.58
N ARG A 264 -7.83 -22.68 10.38
CA ARG A 264 -8.53 -22.42 9.12
C ARG A 264 -8.66 -20.92 8.86
N PHE A 265 -8.96 -20.12 9.87
CA PHE A 265 -9.04 -18.67 9.79
C PHE A 265 -7.69 -18.06 9.43
N ARG A 266 -6.60 -18.46 10.09
CA ARG A 266 -5.24 -18.00 9.77
C ARG A 266 -4.81 -18.44 8.37
N ARG A 267 -5.19 -19.64 7.93
CA ARG A 267 -4.94 -20.12 6.56
C ARG A 267 -5.65 -19.28 5.51
N GLN A 268 -6.85 -18.76 5.81
CA GLN A 268 -7.65 -17.98 4.85
C GLN A 268 -7.35 -16.47 4.89
N THR A 269 -6.97 -15.92 6.04
CA THR A 269 -6.81 -14.47 6.26
C THR A 269 -5.39 -14.03 6.55
N LEU A 270 -4.48 -14.99 6.76
CA LEU A 270 -3.09 -14.82 7.19
C LEU A 270 -2.90 -14.15 8.55
N LEU A 271 -4.00 -13.84 9.25
CA LEU A 271 -3.98 -13.24 10.58
C LEU A 271 -4.69 -14.15 11.58
N PRO A 272 -4.26 -14.16 12.85
CA PRO A 272 -5.07 -14.73 13.92
C PRO A 272 -6.44 -14.01 14.03
N PRO A 273 -7.53 -14.70 14.40
CA PRO A 273 -8.88 -14.11 14.41
C PRO A 273 -9.00 -12.80 15.19
N MET A 274 -8.40 -12.73 16.38
CA MET A 274 -8.48 -11.54 17.22
C MET A 274 -7.60 -10.39 16.70
N THR A 275 -6.50 -10.70 16.03
CA THR A 275 -5.66 -9.70 15.36
C THR A 275 -6.40 -9.10 14.17
N TYR A 276 -7.05 -9.93 13.36
CA TYR A 276 -7.89 -9.49 12.24
C TYR A 276 -9.01 -8.54 12.72
N LEU A 277 -9.76 -8.94 13.74
CA LEU A 277 -10.82 -8.11 14.33
C LEU A 277 -10.28 -6.77 14.86
N ALA A 278 -9.14 -6.78 15.55
CA ALA A 278 -8.55 -5.56 16.08
C ALA A 278 -8.16 -4.56 14.97
N ASN A 279 -7.61 -5.06 13.85
CA ASN A 279 -7.28 -4.24 12.68
C ASN A 279 -8.54 -3.67 12.04
N TRP A 280 -9.54 -4.52 11.79
CA TRP A 280 -10.83 -4.10 11.22
C TRP A 280 -11.52 -3.01 12.05
N ARG A 281 -11.54 -3.15 13.38
CA ARG A 281 -12.13 -2.15 14.28
C ARG A 281 -11.40 -0.81 14.22
N VAL A 282 -10.08 -0.81 14.08
CA VAL A 282 -9.30 0.42 13.98
C VAL A 282 -9.50 1.11 12.63
N GLU A 283 -9.56 0.35 11.53
CA GLU A 283 -9.91 0.89 10.21
C GLU A 283 -11.31 1.50 10.20
N LEU A 284 -12.29 0.81 10.79
CA LEU A 284 -13.65 1.32 10.93
C LEU A 284 -13.70 2.59 11.79
N ALA A 285 -12.95 2.63 12.90
CA ALA A 285 -12.85 3.82 13.73
C ALA A 285 -12.20 4.99 12.98
N ALA A 286 -11.16 4.74 12.17
CA ALA A 286 -10.53 5.76 11.34
C ALA A 286 -11.50 6.33 10.30
N ARG A 287 -12.40 5.50 9.79
CA ARG A 287 -13.48 5.94 8.89
C ARG A 287 -14.52 6.79 9.62
N MET A 288 -15.07 6.30 10.73
CA MET A 288 -16.07 7.02 11.53
C MET A 288 -15.55 8.39 12.02
N LEU A 289 -14.28 8.46 12.46
CA LEU A 289 -13.67 9.71 12.89
C LEU A 289 -13.48 10.75 11.76
N ARG A 290 -13.46 10.31 10.49
CA ARG A 290 -13.36 11.20 9.32
C ARG A 290 -14.73 11.64 8.81
N GLU A 291 -15.72 10.75 8.86
CA GLU A 291 -17.02 10.92 8.21
C GLU A 291 -18.10 11.42 9.18
N GLU A 292 -17.96 11.17 10.48
CA GLU A 292 -18.98 11.46 11.48
C GLU A 292 -18.43 12.40 12.58
N ARG A 293 -19.24 13.36 13.05
CA ARG A 293 -18.91 14.24 14.18
C ARG A 293 -19.08 13.52 15.53
N LEU A 294 -18.45 12.35 15.66
CA LEU A 294 -18.50 11.54 16.87
C LEU A 294 -17.27 11.79 17.74
N SER A 295 -17.48 11.80 19.05
CA SER A 295 -16.41 11.74 20.02
C SER A 295 -15.67 10.39 19.94
N LEU A 296 -14.44 10.38 20.45
CA LEU A 296 -13.62 9.17 20.46
C LEU A 296 -14.23 8.04 21.32
N ASP A 297 -15.00 8.39 22.35
CA ASP A 297 -15.71 7.43 23.19
C ASP A 297 -16.92 6.82 22.46
N GLU A 298 -17.69 7.62 21.72
CA GLU A 298 -18.79 7.12 20.88
C GLU A 298 -18.27 6.20 19.76
N VAL A 299 -17.15 6.55 19.13
CA VAL A 299 -16.51 5.67 18.12
C VAL A 299 -16.01 4.39 18.78
N ALA A 300 -15.39 4.48 19.96
CA ALA A 300 -14.92 3.30 20.69
C ALA A 300 -16.05 2.33 20.98
N GLU A 301 -17.19 2.82 21.47
CA GLU A 301 -18.38 1.99 21.71
C GLU A 301 -18.86 1.32 20.42
N ARG A 302 -19.01 2.08 19.33
CA ARG A 302 -19.49 1.58 18.02
C ARG A 302 -18.56 0.55 17.38
N VAL A 303 -17.25 0.59 17.68
CA VAL A 303 -16.29 -0.39 17.18
C VAL A 303 -15.91 -1.46 18.21
N GLY A 304 -16.49 -1.44 19.42
CA GLY A 304 -16.35 -2.50 20.42
C GLY A 304 -15.12 -2.40 21.33
N TYR A 305 -14.66 -1.18 21.61
CA TYR A 305 -13.74 -0.86 22.69
C TYR A 305 -14.49 -0.22 23.85
N SER A 306 -14.08 -0.51 25.08
CA SER A 306 -14.76 0.00 26.29
C SER A 306 -14.47 1.46 26.63
N SER A 307 -13.52 2.10 25.94
CA SER A 307 -13.27 3.54 26.03
C SER A 307 -12.45 4.04 24.85
N GLY A 308 -12.58 5.33 24.57
CA GLY A 308 -11.76 6.07 23.62
C GLY A 308 -10.27 6.00 23.94
N ALA A 309 -9.89 5.90 25.21
CA ALA A 309 -8.50 5.72 25.63
C ALA A 309 -7.92 4.37 25.16
N ILE A 310 -8.68 3.29 25.24
CA ILE A 310 -8.25 1.96 24.77
C ILE A 310 -8.22 1.94 23.24
N LEU A 311 -9.22 2.52 22.59
CA LEU A 311 -9.22 2.72 21.14
C LEU A 311 -7.98 3.51 20.70
N ALA A 312 -7.64 4.63 21.35
CA ALA A 312 -6.48 5.44 21.00
C ALA A 312 -5.15 4.68 21.06
N ARG A 313 -4.99 3.80 22.06
CA ARG A 313 -3.80 2.94 22.18
C ARG A 313 -3.75 1.92 21.06
N ALA A 314 -4.87 1.25 20.76
CA ALA A 314 -4.96 0.29 19.66
C ALA A 314 -4.72 0.97 18.30
N TYR A 315 -5.31 2.14 18.11
CA TYR A 315 -5.20 2.98 16.93
C TYR A 315 -3.74 3.40 16.69
N LYS A 316 -3.06 3.95 17.71
CA LYS A 316 -1.63 4.32 17.62
C LYS A 316 -0.74 3.11 17.33
N ARG A 317 -1.03 1.96 17.94
CA ARG A 317 -0.26 0.72 17.72
C ARG A 317 -0.40 0.19 16.29
N ILE A 318 -1.58 0.28 15.71
CA ILE A 318 -1.90 -0.32 14.40
C ILE A 318 -1.60 0.66 13.25
N LEU A 319 -1.94 1.95 13.39
CA LEU A 319 -1.80 2.96 12.34
C LEU A 319 -0.62 3.92 12.54
N GLY A 320 0.13 3.80 13.63
CA GLY A 320 1.34 4.59 13.88
C GLY A 320 1.10 6.06 14.29
N ALA A 321 -0.14 6.56 14.21
CA ALA A 321 -0.52 7.94 14.56
C ALA A 321 -1.68 7.98 15.55
N ALA A 322 -1.85 9.09 16.29
CA ALA A 322 -2.93 9.25 17.27
C ALA A 322 -4.25 9.68 16.59
N PRO A 323 -5.43 9.26 17.10
CA PRO A 323 -6.74 9.60 16.52
C PRO A 323 -7.01 11.11 16.38
N ARG A 324 -6.34 11.93 17.21
CA ARG A 324 -6.49 13.39 17.26
C ARG A 324 -6.23 14.09 15.92
N ILE A 325 -5.46 13.48 15.01
CA ILE A 325 -5.21 14.04 13.67
C ILE A 325 -6.51 14.06 12.84
N HIS A 326 -7.41 13.09 13.03
CA HIS A 326 -8.67 13.03 12.29
C HIS A 326 -9.81 13.84 12.93
N LEU A 327 -9.67 14.24 14.20
CA LEU A 327 -10.64 15.07 14.91
C LEU A 327 -10.54 16.58 14.58
N ILE A 328 -9.43 17.04 13.97
CA ILE A 328 -9.17 18.47 13.74
C ILE A 328 -9.84 18.99 12.44
N GLY A 329 -10.40 18.10 11.61
CA GLY A 329 -11.06 18.47 10.35
C GLY A 329 -12.48 19.05 10.45
N SER A 330 -13.07 19.19 11.65
CA SER A 330 -14.48 19.59 11.79
C SER A 330 -14.76 20.74 12.77
N GLY A 331 -13.73 21.44 13.26
CA GLY A 331 -13.82 22.45 14.32
C GLY A 331 -13.81 23.92 13.89
N GLY A 332 -14.26 24.28 12.68
CA GLY A 332 -14.42 25.68 12.26
C GLY A 332 -15.75 26.26 12.74
N GLY A 333 -15.81 26.74 13.98
CA GLY A 333 -16.95 27.49 14.50
C GLY A 333 -17.11 28.84 13.80
N GLN A 334 -18.34 29.17 13.40
CA GLN A 334 -18.75 30.54 13.10
C GLN A 334 -18.45 31.45 14.31
N PRO A 335 -17.85 32.62 14.13
CA PRO A 335 -17.90 33.65 15.14
C PRO A 335 -19.24 34.39 15.01
N GLY A 336 -20.14 34.16 15.96
CA GLY A 336 -21.21 35.10 16.28
C GLY A 336 -20.70 36.15 17.26
N GLY A 337 -21.04 37.41 17.01
CA GLY A 337 -20.76 38.59 17.83
C GLY A 337 -20.13 39.69 16.97
N SER A 338 -20.77 40.83 16.70
CA SER A 338 -21.84 41.54 17.42
C SER A 338 -22.75 42.29 16.45
#